data_AF-A0AA37NG35-F1
#
_entry.id   AF-A0AA37NG35-F1
#
_cell.length_a   1.000
_cell.length_b   1.000
_cell.length_c   1.000
_cell.angle_alpha   90.00
_cell.angle_beta   90.00
_cell.angle_gamma   90.00
#
_symmetry.space_group_name_H-M   'P 1'
#
loop_
_entity.id
_entity.type
_entity.pdbx_description
1 polymer ?
#
loop_
_entity_poly.entity_id
_entity_poly.type
_entity_poly.pdbx_seq_one_letter_code
_entity_poly.pdbx_strand_id
1 'polypeptide(L)' 'MNKKEILPQQVVPGKTYSFSGDIKNGCYADGTPRISHEEVTREVSYVKDNLIVCVCGRQFIINENLKIQKFPY' A
#
# COMPACT_ATOMS: atom_id res chain seq x y z
N MET A 1 -4.24 -21.86 -1.43
CA MET A 1 -3.13 -21.19 -2.14
C MET A 1 -2.32 -20.41 -1.13
N ASN A 2 -1.03 -20.71 -0.97
CA ASN A 2 -0.14 -19.92 -0.12
C ASN A 2 0.06 -18.55 -0.78
N LYS A 3 -0.64 -17.52 -0.29
CA LYS A 3 -0.40 -16.15 -0.72
C LYS A 3 1.01 -15.79 -0.26
N LYS A 4 1.93 -15.64 -1.21
CA LYS A 4 3.33 -15.31 -0.90
C LYS A 4 3.40 -13.83 -0.55
N GLU A 5 3.62 -13.55 0.73
CA GLU A 5 3.94 -12.20 1.19
C GLU A 5 5.29 -11.76 0.62
N ILE A 6 5.38 -10.48 0.28
CA ILE A 6 6.59 -9.86 -0.28
C ILE A 6 6.93 -8.60 0.50
N LEU A 7 8.19 -8.22 0.43
CA LEU A 7 8.66 -6.97 1.01
C LEU A 7 8.34 -5.78 0.08
N PRO A 8 8.21 -4.56 0.64
CA PRO A 8 8.01 -3.35 -0.14
C PRO A 8 9.04 -3.14 -1.26
N GLN A 9 10.31 -3.53 -1.04
CA GLN A 9 11.36 -3.41 -2.06
C GLN A 9 11.17 -4.34 -3.26
N GLN A 10 10.29 -5.35 -3.15
CA GLN A 10 9.97 -6.30 -4.21
C GLN A 10 8.75 -5.88 -5.03
N VAL A 11 8.12 -4.75 -4.67
CA VAL A 11 6.97 -4.20 -5.38
C VAL A 11 7.43 -3.55 -6.68
N VAL A 12 6.78 -3.91 -7.77
CA VAL A 12 7.09 -3.40 -9.11
C VAL A 12 5.94 -2.50 -9.57
N PRO A 13 6.20 -1.24 -9.97
CA PRO A 13 5.22 -0.39 -10.62
C PRO A 13 4.55 -1.05 -11.83
N GLY A 14 3.25 -0.79 -12.03
CA GLY A 14 2.44 -1.40 -13.11
C GLY A 14 2.00 -2.84 -12.83
N LYS A 15 2.16 -3.34 -11.59
CA LYS A 15 1.66 -4.65 -11.16
C LYS A 15 0.62 -4.51 -10.06
N THR A 16 -0.29 -5.49 -10.03
CA THR A 16 -1.38 -5.58 -9.05
C THR A 16 -0.98 -6.48 -7.88
N TYR A 17 -1.20 -5.98 -6.67
CA TYR A 17 -0.96 -6.70 -5.42
C TYR A 17 -2.16 -6.54 -4.48
N SER A 18 -2.31 -7.49 -3.56
CA SER A 18 -3.19 -7.35 -2.41
C SER A 18 -2.42 -6.66 -1.29
N PHE A 19 -2.96 -5.57 -0.78
CA PHE A 19 -2.42 -4.78 0.30
C PHE A 19 -3.34 -4.88 1.51
N SER A 20 -2.77 -5.01 2.70
CA SER A 20 -3.40 -4.71 3.98
C SER A 20 -2.44 -3.80 4.73
N GLY A 21 -2.90 -2.66 5.22
CA GLY A 21 -1.99 -1.73 5.89
C GLY A 21 -2.58 -0.34 6.09
N ASP A 22 -1.75 0.50 6.71
CA ASP A 22 -2.13 1.87 7.02
C ASP A 22 -1.99 2.75 5.77
N ILE A 23 -3.00 3.56 5.52
CA ILE A 23 -3.02 4.52 4.40
C ILE A 23 -3.16 5.96 4.90
N LYS A 24 -2.59 6.91 4.15
CA LYS A 24 -2.89 8.33 4.32
C LYS A 24 -4.22 8.67 3.63
N ASN A 25 -5.23 9.02 4.41
CA ASN A 25 -6.57 9.36 3.94
C ASN A 25 -6.91 10.83 4.21
N GLY A 26 -6.19 11.72 3.54
CA GLY A 26 -6.30 13.16 3.75
C GLY A 26 -5.67 13.64 5.06
N CYS A 27 -6.04 14.84 5.49
CA CYS A 27 -5.54 15.47 6.72
C CYS A 27 -6.70 16.02 7.57
N TYR A 28 -6.50 16.11 8.87
CA TYR A 28 -7.30 16.92 9.76
C TYR A 28 -7.09 18.42 9.48
N ALA A 29 -7.95 19.27 10.05
CA ALA A 29 -7.88 20.72 9.84
C ALA A 29 -6.58 21.36 10.36
N ASP A 30 -5.91 20.71 11.31
CA ASP A 30 -4.60 21.09 11.85
C ASP A 30 -3.41 20.62 10.98
N GLY A 31 -3.68 19.94 9.87
CA GLY A 31 -2.68 19.38 8.96
C GLY A 31 -2.18 17.98 9.35
N THR A 32 -2.60 17.43 10.48
CA THR A 32 -2.23 16.07 10.90
C THR A 32 -2.75 15.05 9.88
N PRO A 33 -1.92 14.15 9.33
CA PRO A 33 -2.39 13.12 8.41
C PRO A 33 -3.43 12.22 9.08
N ARG A 34 -4.54 11.98 8.40
CA ARG A 34 -5.50 10.96 8.81
C ARG A 34 -5.00 9.60 8.36
N ILE A 35 -4.80 8.70 9.32
CA ILE A 35 -4.36 7.34 9.06
C ILE A 35 -5.55 6.41 9.26
N SER A 36 -5.82 5.57 8.26
CA SER A 36 -6.81 4.51 8.34
C SER A 36 -6.21 3.20 7.85
N HIS A 37 -6.67 2.07 8.39
CA HIS A 37 -6.25 0.76 7.92
C HIS A 37 -7.19 0.28 6.81
N GLU A 38 -6.64 -0.18 5.69
CA GLU A 38 -7.41 -0.73 4.57
C GLU A 38 -6.82 -2.06 4.07
N GLU A 39 -7.69 -2.94 3.59
CA GLU A 39 -7.32 -4.16 2.85
C GLU A 39 -7.93 -4.12 1.45
N VAL A 40 -7.09 -3.97 0.42
CA VAL A 40 -7.53 -3.83 -0.98
C VAL A 40 -6.53 -4.43 -1.97
N THR A 41 -7.03 -4.87 -3.12
CA THR A 41 -6.18 -5.26 -4.27
C THR A 41 -6.09 -4.11 -5.28
N ARG A 42 -4.89 -3.60 -5.55
CA ARG A 42 -4.66 -2.43 -6.40
C ARG A 42 -3.36 -2.53 -7.19
N GLU A 43 -3.33 -1.84 -8.31
CA GLU A 43 -2.13 -1.62 -9.11
C GLU A 43 -1.26 -0.52 -8.49
N VAL A 44 0.05 -0.75 -8.48
CA VAL A 44 1.04 0.20 -7.96
C VAL A 44 1.45 1.18 -9.04
N SER A 45 1.39 2.47 -8.73
CA SER A 45 1.89 3.54 -9.60
C SER A 45 3.40 3.74 -9.40
N TYR A 46 3.84 3.93 -8.15
CA TYR A 46 5.26 4.06 -7.82
C TYR A 46 5.50 3.80 -6.32
N VAL A 47 6.76 3.57 -5.95
CA VAL A 47 7.20 3.33 -4.58
C VAL A 47 8.19 4.42 -4.17
N LYS A 48 8.04 4.94 -2.96
CA LYS A 48 8.96 5.85 -2.27
C LYS A 48 9.46 5.16 -0.99
N ASP A 49 10.49 5.72 -0.35
CA ASP A 49 11.13 5.13 0.83
C ASP A 49 10.15 4.75 1.94
N ASN A 50 9.12 5.58 2.17
CA ASN A 50 8.15 5.40 3.25
C ASN A 50 6.71 5.13 2.76
N LEU A 51 6.48 5.06 1.44
CA LEU A 51 5.14 5.00 0.86
C LEU A 51 5.06 4.13 -0.39
N ILE A 52 4.00 3.33 -0.51
CA ILE A 52 3.58 2.72 -1.77
C ILE A 52 2.35 3.47 -2.29
N VAL A 53 2.45 4.02 -3.49
CA VAL A 53 1.36 4.78 -4.10
C VAL A 53 0.70 3.93 -5.17
N CYS A 54 -0.59 3.68 -5.01
CA CYS A 54 -1.42 2.97 -5.98
C CYS A 54 -1.92 3.93 -7.07
N VAL A 55 -2.24 3.39 -8.25
CA VAL A 55 -2.80 4.16 -9.38
C VAL A 55 -4.11 4.88 -8.99
N CYS A 56 -4.88 4.30 -8.07
CA CYS A 56 -6.10 4.92 -7.54
C CYS A 56 -5.86 6.08 -6.56
N GLY A 57 -4.61 6.46 -6.30
CA GLY A 57 -4.24 7.55 -5.39
C GLY A 57 -4.08 7.14 -3.93
N ARG A 58 -4.42 5.90 -3.56
CA ARG A 58 -4.15 5.36 -2.20
C ARG A 58 -2.65 5.34 -1.93
N GLN A 59 -2.27 5.74 -0.72
CA GLN A 59 -0.87 5.81 -0.29
C GLN A 59 -0.69 4.97 0.97
N PHE A 60 -0.16 3.76 0.81
CA PHE A 60 0.18 2.87 1.93
C PHE A 60 1.47 3.31 2.58
N ILE A 61 1.48 3.37 3.91
CA ILE A 61 2.64 3.68 4.73
C ILE A 61 3.46 2.41 4.89
N ILE A 62 4.77 2.51 4.67
CA ILE A 62 5.70 1.40 4.91
C ILE A 62 6.03 1.37 6.40
N ASN A 63 5.36 0.50 7.15
CA ASN A 63 5.53 0.26 8.58
C ASN A 63 5.23 -1.22 8.93
N GLU A 64 5.22 -1.58 10.21
CA GLU A 64 4.93 -2.96 10.65
C GLU A 64 3.53 -3.48 10.30
N ASN A 65 2.58 -2.60 9.97
CA ASN A 65 1.21 -2.98 9.63
C ASN A 65 1.05 -3.31 8.14
N LEU A 66 2.06 -3.01 7.31
CA LEU A 66 1.99 -3.22 5.87
C LEU A 66 2.25 -4.68 5.49
N LYS A 67 1.23 -5.31 4.93
CA LYS A 67 1.28 -6.64 4.31
C LYS A 67 0.99 -6.54 2.82
N ILE A 68 1.83 -7.18 2.02
CA ILE A 68 1.74 -7.15 0.56
C ILE A 68 1.79 -8.58 0.07
N GLN A 69 0.79 -8.99 -0.70
CA GLN A 69 0.71 -10.33 -1.27
C GLN A 69 0.61 -10.23 -2.78
N LYS A 70 1.34 -11.10 -3.48
CA LYS A 70 1.16 -11.25 -4.92
C LYS A 70 -0.28 -11.69 -5.20
N PHE A 71 -0.97 -10.94 -6.05
CA PHE A 71 -2.26 -11.36 -6.55
C PHE A 71 -2.01 -12.42 -7.64
N PRO A 72 -2.50 -13.67 -7.48
CA PRO A 72 -2.34 -14.68 -8.50
C PRO A 72 -3.16 -14.27 -9.74
N TYR A 73 -2.49 -14.22 -10.89
CA TYR A 73 -3.16 -14.45 -12.17
C TYR A 73 -3.25 -15.96 -12.39
#